data_AF-A0A523LIW3-F1
#
_entry.id   AF-A0A523LIW3-F1
#
_cell.length_a   1.000
_cell.length_b   1.000
_cell.length_c   1.000
_cell.angle_alpha   90.00
_cell.angle_beta   90.00
_cell.angle_gamma   90.00
#
_symmetry.space_group_name_H-M   'P 1'
#
loop_
_entity.id
_entity.type
_entity.pdbx_description
1 polymer ?
#
loop_
_entity_poly.entity_id
_entity_poly.type
_entity_poly.pdbx_seq_one_letter_code
_entity_poly.pdbx_strand_id
1 'polypeptide(L)' 'MPNVPARPPRAGHPASPCNDVCTLNDDKICIGCGRTMDEIVAWSAMTAQQQWALVQSLPARRGRSTIFT' A
#
# COMPACT_ATOMS: atom_id res chain seq x y z
N MET A 1 15.82 18.33 5.30
CA MET A 1 15.44 17.47 4.16
C MET A 1 14.76 18.36 3.13
N PRO A 2 15.32 18.61 1.95
CA PRO A 2 14.58 19.28 0.88
C PRO A 2 13.34 18.47 0.54
N ASN A 3 12.20 19.13 0.35
CA ASN A 3 10.97 18.51 -0.15
C ASN A 3 11.24 18.06 -1.61
N VAL A 4 11.52 16.77 -1.79
CA VAL A 4 11.71 16.18 -3.13
C VAL A 4 10.32 15.93 -3.71
N PRO A 5 9.97 16.53 -4.88
CA PRO A 5 8.68 16.31 -5.49
C PRO A 5 8.47 14.82 -5.75
N ALA A 6 7.27 14.34 -5.48
CA ALA A 6 6.91 12.95 -5.74
C ALA A 6 7.21 12.61 -7.21
N ARG A 7 8.00 11.55 -7.44
CA ARG A 7 8.26 11.05 -8.79
C ARG A 7 6.91 10.71 -9.43
N PRO A 8 6.65 11.14 -10.69
CA PRO A 8 5.41 10.80 -11.36
C PRO A 8 5.22 9.27 -11.40
N PRO A 9 3.98 8.77 -11.28
CA PRO A 9 3.70 7.35 -11.40
C PRO A 9 4.33 6.79 -12.68
N ARG A 10 4.89 5.57 -12.60
CA ARG A 10 5.33 4.87 -13.80
C ARG A 10 4.11 4.66 -14.71
N ALA A 11 4.21 5.01 -15.98
CA ALA A 11 3.11 4.85 -16.93
C ALA A 11 2.60 3.40 -16.92
N GLY A 12 1.27 3.22 -16.82
CA GLY A 12 0.62 1.91 -16.74
C GLY A 12 0.50 1.30 -15.34
N HIS A 13 1.14 1.87 -14.31
CA HIS A 13 1.02 1.44 -12.92
C HIS A 13 -0.15 2.14 -12.21
N PRO A 14 -0.83 1.49 -11.24
CA PRO A 14 -1.79 2.17 -10.38
C PRO A 14 -1.09 3.15 -9.43
N ALA A 15 -1.86 4.10 -8.91
CA ALA A 15 -1.43 4.92 -7.78
C ALA A 15 -1.14 4.02 -6.56
N SER A 16 -0.19 4.45 -5.72
CA SER A 16 0.07 3.77 -4.45
C SER A 16 -1.18 3.86 -3.56
N PRO A 17 -1.62 2.75 -2.93
CA PRO A 17 -2.75 2.75 -2.01
C PRO A 17 -2.40 3.32 -0.63
N CYS A 18 -1.20 3.90 -0.47
CA CYS A 18 -0.74 4.51 0.79
C CYS A 18 -1.54 5.78 1.10
N ASN A 19 -1.98 5.91 2.35
CA ASN A 19 -2.68 7.08 2.88
C ASN A 19 -1.86 7.79 3.97
N ASP A 20 -0.54 7.61 3.94
CA ASP A 20 0.44 8.18 4.87
C ASP A 20 0.27 7.80 6.35
N VAL A 21 -0.58 6.81 6.63
CA VAL A 21 -0.64 6.15 7.94
C VAL A 21 0.35 4.99 7.94
N CYS A 22 1.51 5.19 8.57
CA CYS A 22 2.57 4.20 8.66
C CYS A 22 2.53 3.45 10.00
N THR A 23 1.47 2.68 10.22
CA THR A 23 1.31 1.86 11.43
C THR A 23 0.92 0.44 11.03
N LEU A 24 1.62 -0.55 11.57
CA LEU A 24 1.34 -1.97 11.38
C LEU A 24 0.67 -2.54 12.63
N ASN A 25 -0.22 -3.50 12.45
CA ASN A 25 -0.73 -4.34 13.55
C ASN A 25 0.25 -5.48 13.88
N ASP A 26 -0.14 -6.34 14.82
CA ASP A 26 0.65 -7.50 15.26
C ASP A 26 0.93 -8.50 14.11
N ASP A 27 0.02 -8.59 13.14
CA ASP A 27 0.17 -9.41 11.92
C ASP A 27 1.04 -8.75 10.84
N LYS A 28 1.66 -7.60 11.13
CA LYS A 28 2.47 -6.81 10.20
C LYS A 28 1.68 -6.31 8.98
N ILE A 29 0.39 -6.06 9.16
CA ILE A 29 -0.50 -5.44 8.18
C ILE A 29 -0.66 -3.96 8.51
N CYS A 30 -0.48 -3.10 7.51
CA CYS A 30 -0.68 -1.67 7.66
C CYS A 30 -2.15 -1.36 7.88
N ILE A 31 -2.48 -0.73 9.01
CA ILE A 31 -3.86 -0.37 9.35
C ILE A 31 -4.42 0.74 8.44
N GLY A 32 -3.54 1.51 7.79
CA GLY A 32 -3.92 2.56 6.85
C GLY A 32 -4.27 2.03 5.46
N CYS A 33 -3.31 1.37 4.82
CA CYS A 33 -3.46 0.91 3.42
C CYS A 33 -3.83 -0.57 3.27
N GLY A 34 -3.79 -1.37 4.34
CA GLY A 34 -4.14 -2.80 4.33
C GLY A 34 -3.10 -3.72 3.67
N ARG A 35 -1.92 -3.20 3.30
CA ARG A 35 -0.81 -3.99 2.76
C ARG A 35 -0.02 -4.66 3.88
N THR A 36 0.54 -5.84 3.63
CA THR A 36 1.54 -6.44 4.52
C THR A 36 2.87 -5.70 4.42
N MET A 37 3.75 -5.89 5.40
CA MET A 37 5.13 -5.38 5.34
C MET A 37 5.85 -5.82 4.06
N ASP A 38 5.72 -7.09 3.66
CA ASP A 38 6.37 -7.63 2.47
C ASP A 38 5.84 -6.98 1.19
N GLU A 39 4.54 -6.72 1.11
CA GLU A 39 3.92 -6.01 -0.02
C GLU A 39 4.37 -4.55 -0.10
N ILE A 40 4.61 -3.90 1.05
CA ILE A 40 5.15 -2.53 1.11
C ILE A 40 6.57 -2.51 0.55
N VAL A 41 7.43 -3.43 0.99
CA VAL A 41 8.82 -3.52 0.53
C VAL A 41 8.91 -3.89 -0.95
N ALA A 42 8.09 -4.85 -1.40
CA ALA A 42 8.11 -5.34 -2.78
C ALA A 42 7.45 -4.39 -3.80
N TRP A 43 6.67 -3.39 -3.37
CA TRP A 43 5.87 -2.55 -4.25
C TRP A 43 6.64 -1.95 -5.43
N SER A 44 7.84 -1.40 -5.17
CA SER A 44 8.65 -0.75 -6.20
C SER A 44 9.21 -1.74 -7.24
N ALA A 45 9.32 -3.02 -6.89
CA ALA A 45 9.78 -4.10 -7.76
C ALA A 45 8.64 -4.81 -8.51
N MET A 46 7.38 -4.65 -8.06
CA MET A 46 6.22 -5.26 -8.71
C MET A 46 5.98 -4.72 -10.13
N THR A 47 5.56 -5.61 -11.03
CA THR A 47 5.03 -5.24 -12.35
C THR A 47 3.71 -4.47 -12.22
N ALA A 48 3.32 -3.72 -13.25
CA ALA A 48 2.03 -3.04 -13.27
C ALA A 48 0.85 -3.98 -12.99
N GLN A 49 0.86 -5.17 -13.58
CA GLN A 49 -0.18 -6.19 -13.36
C GLN A 49 -0.23 -6.66 -11.90
N GLN A 50 0.93 -6.91 -11.28
CA GLN A 50 1.01 -7.29 -9.86
C GLN A 50 0.51 -6.17 -8.94
N GLN A 51 0.87 -4.93 -9.23
CA GLN A 51 0.39 -3.77 -8.46
C GLN A 51 -1.13 -3.61 -8.58
N TRP A 52 -1.70 -3.75 -9.78
CA TRP A 52 -3.14 -3.71 -10.00
C TRP A 52 -3.88 -4.83 -9.26
N ALA A 53 -3.37 -6.05 -9.33
CA ALA A 53 -3.96 -7.19 -8.62
C ALA A 53 -3.93 -6.97 -7.10
N LEU A 54 -2.80 -6.46 -6.57
CA LEU A 54 -2.67 -6.13 -5.17
C LEU A 54 -3.70 -5.07 -4.77
N VAL A 55 -3.73 -3.91 -5.44
CA VAL A 55 -4.64 -2.79 -5.13
C VAL A 55 -6.11 -3.25 -5.16
N GLN A 56 -6.50 -4.09 -6.11
CA GLN A 56 -7.86 -4.63 -6.21
C GLN A 56 -8.20 -5.60 -5.06
N SER A 57 -7.22 -6.26 -4.46
CA SER A 57 -7.43 -7.16 -3.31
C SER A 57 -7.58 -6.43 -1.98
N LEU A 58 -7.01 -5.22 -1.82
CA LEU A 58 -6.98 -4.47 -0.55
C LEU A 58 -8.37 -4.10 0.03
N PRO A 59 -9.38 -3.67 -0.75
CA PRO A 59 -10.73 -3.44 -0.23
C PRO A 59 -11.30 -4.64 0.54
N ALA A 60 -11.13 -5.85 0.01
CA ALA A 60 -11.60 -7.08 0.65
C ALA A 60 -10.85 -7.41 1.96
N ARG A 61 -9.63 -6.89 2.12
CA ARG A 61 -8.81 -7.08 3.34
C ARG A 61 -9.15 -6.05 4.41
N ARG A 62 -9.43 -4.80 4.01
CA ARG A 62 -9.81 -3.70 4.92
C ARG A 62 -11.10 -3.97 5.68
N GLY A 63 -12.01 -4.79 5.13
CA GLY A 63 -13.21 -5.28 5.84
C GLY A 63 -12.94 -6.16 7.08
N ARG A 64 -11.68 -6.52 7.37
CA ARG A 64 -11.27 -7.24 8.59
C ARG A 64 -10.50 -6.41 9.61
N SER A 65 -10.20 -5.14 9.32
CA SER A 65 -9.51 -4.24 10.24
C SER A 65 -10.45 -3.13 10.67
N THR A 66 -11.38 -3.46 11.56
CA THR A 66 -12.02 -2.47 12.42
C THR A 66 -10.95 -1.89 13.33
N ILE A 67 -10.61 -0.63 13.10
CA ILE A 67 -9.77 0.19 13.96
C ILE A 67 -10.40 0.21 15.37
N PHE A 68 -9.58 -0.13 16.39
CA PHE A 68 -9.88 0.19 17.78
C PHE A 68 -9.86 1.72 17.95
N THR A 69 -10.85 2.19 18.69
CA THR A 69 -11.20 3.56 19.12
C THR A 69 -10.09 4.61 19.13
#